data_AF-A0A7X7WP10-F1
#
_entry.id   AF-A0A7X7WP10-F1
#
_cell.length_a   1.000
_cell.length_b   1.000
_cell.length_c   1.000
_cell.angle_alpha   90.00
_cell.angle_beta   90.00
_cell.angle_gamma   90.00
#
_symmetry.space_group_name_H-M   'P 1'
#
loop_
_entity.id
_entity.type
_entity.pdbx_description
1 polymer ?
#
loop_
_entity_poly.entity_id
_entity_poly.type
_entity_poly.pdbx_seq_one_letter_code
_entity_poly.pdbx_strand_id
1 'polypeptide(L)'
;MIDPALKTPQEIMNRFMDMRFGMFIHWGPVTLRGTEIGWSRGHEVATEDYDNLYKEFNPVLFDASAWVKTAKNAGMKYLIITSKHHDGFCLWPSEYTDYDIMATPFKKDIVGELANACKKEGIRFGIYFTILDWHDKNYPLHNDGKGISEDGNMEKFRSTMKNQLKELVTKYDPYLIWFDGGWEEPWTNEMGREIYTYLKRLKKDLIINNRLGKEMTGIANKNADYSKMVGDFDTPEQRIGNMNMDFPWESCITMGTQWSWKPNDKLKSVKECLQTLVKTASGNGNLLFNIGPMPDGRIEQRQIDRLVQMGAWLKKYGESIYGTRGGPYLPNEAYSSTRKGNIVFVHLFETDKTEIILPALPGVNVQKATLMNGGEVRFKETDGFYKISLPAVLPDSICNVLVLQINREAIEIPVIGNTSIP
;
A
#
# COMPACT_ATOMS: atom_id res chain seq x y z
N MET A 1 12.83 -11.49 20.99
CA MET A 1 12.14 -10.28 20.48
C MET A 1 13.11 -9.52 19.57
N ILE A 2 12.63 -8.59 18.75
CA ILE A 2 13.53 -7.69 18.00
C ILE A 2 14.16 -6.71 18.97
N ASP A 3 15.46 -6.45 18.84
CA ASP A 3 16.15 -5.40 19.59
C ASP A 3 15.51 -4.03 19.24
N PRO A 4 14.95 -3.29 20.23
CA PRO A 4 14.38 -1.96 20.00
C PRO A 4 15.33 -0.98 19.31
N ALA A 5 16.65 -1.12 19.50
CA ALA A 5 17.65 -0.28 18.84
C ALA A 5 17.77 -0.50 17.32
N LEU A 6 17.25 -1.63 16.82
CA LEU A 6 17.19 -1.98 15.40
C LEU A 6 15.87 -1.53 14.73
N LYS A 7 14.85 -1.13 15.49
CA LYS A 7 13.60 -0.63 14.89
C LYS A 7 13.86 0.63 14.07
N THR A 8 13.07 0.83 13.01
CA THR A 8 13.11 2.06 12.24
C THR A 8 12.92 3.27 13.17
N PRO A 9 13.74 4.33 13.04
CA PRO A 9 13.54 5.53 13.85
C PRO A 9 12.14 6.11 13.70
N GLN A 10 11.54 6.54 14.82
CA GLN A 10 10.16 7.05 14.85
C GLN A 10 9.92 8.20 13.85
N GLU A 11 10.92 9.07 13.65
CA GLU A 11 10.82 10.16 12.67
C GLU A 11 10.61 9.66 11.23
N ILE A 12 11.28 8.57 10.85
CA ILE A 12 11.14 7.95 9.53
C ILE A 12 9.75 7.31 9.39
N MET A 13 9.27 6.65 10.45
CA MET A 13 7.90 6.12 10.49
C MET A 13 6.85 7.23 10.42
N ASN A 14 7.05 8.36 11.10
CA ASN A 14 6.16 9.51 11.02
C ASN A 14 6.10 10.06 9.59
N ARG A 15 7.26 10.23 8.93
CA ARG A 15 7.31 10.67 7.52
C ARG A 15 6.61 9.68 6.58
N PHE A 16 6.73 8.37 6.83
CA PHE A 16 5.97 7.36 6.09
C PHE A 16 4.46 7.50 6.32
N MET A 17 4.01 7.68 7.55
CA MET A 17 2.58 7.85 7.86
C MET A 17 2.02 9.19 7.34
N ASP A 18 2.87 10.21 7.16
CA ASP A 18 2.45 11.49 6.57
C ASP A 18 2.19 11.38 5.06
N MET A 19 2.75 10.36 4.39
CA MET A 19 2.61 10.16 2.94
C MET A 19 1.23 9.64 2.52
N ARG A 20 0.57 8.81 3.33
CA ARG A 20 -0.78 8.25 3.17
C ARG A 20 -1.09 7.43 1.92
N PHE A 21 -0.45 7.67 0.79
CA PHE A 21 -0.84 7.08 -0.49
C PHE A 21 0.38 6.71 -1.35
N GLY A 22 0.47 5.43 -1.71
CA GLY A 22 1.52 4.87 -2.54
C GLY A 22 0.99 4.00 -3.67
N MET A 23 1.83 3.80 -4.68
CA MET A 23 1.59 2.89 -5.81
C MET A 23 2.18 1.52 -5.51
N PHE A 24 1.39 0.46 -5.68
CA PHE A 24 1.90 -0.90 -5.79
C PHE A 24 1.92 -1.30 -7.27
N ILE A 25 2.93 -2.06 -7.68
CA ILE A 25 3.03 -2.60 -9.02
C ILE A 25 3.37 -4.09 -8.92
N HIS A 26 2.49 -4.93 -9.46
CA HIS A 26 2.74 -6.35 -9.69
C HIS A 26 2.90 -6.59 -11.18
N TRP A 27 4.11 -6.99 -11.58
CA TRP A 27 4.47 -7.14 -12.98
C TRP A 27 5.50 -8.24 -13.19
N GLY A 28 5.41 -8.92 -14.34
CA GLY A 28 6.31 -10.00 -14.71
C GLY A 28 5.85 -10.73 -15.97
N PRO A 29 6.58 -11.76 -16.42
CA PRO A 29 6.29 -12.50 -17.65
C PRO A 29 4.87 -13.05 -17.76
N VAL A 30 4.24 -13.40 -16.62
CA VAL A 30 2.85 -13.87 -16.53
C VAL A 30 1.82 -12.96 -17.19
N THR A 31 2.13 -11.67 -17.30
CA THR A 31 1.25 -10.70 -17.99
C THR A 31 1.01 -11.05 -19.46
N LEU A 32 1.87 -11.87 -20.08
CA LEU A 32 1.66 -12.44 -21.42
C LEU A 32 0.45 -13.38 -21.50
N ARG A 33 0.05 -13.99 -20.38
CA ARG A 33 -1.14 -14.84 -20.26
C ARG A 33 -2.31 -14.13 -19.58
N GLY A 34 -2.07 -12.97 -18.97
CA GLY A 34 -3.11 -12.14 -18.37
C GLY A 34 -3.72 -12.73 -17.08
N THR A 35 -2.97 -13.58 -16.39
CA THR A 35 -3.37 -14.32 -15.18
C THR A 35 -2.63 -13.79 -13.94
N GLU A 36 -3.00 -14.29 -12.76
CA GLU A 36 -2.43 -13.84 -11.49
C GLU A 36 -0.94 -14.22 -11.35
N ILE A 37 -0.12 -13.29 -10.83
CA ILE A 37 1.32 -13.47 -10.69
C ILE A 37 1.66 -14.49 -9.60
N GLY A 38 2.52 -15.45 -9.94
CA GLY A 38 2.87 -16.62 -9.13
C GLY A 38 1.73 -17.64 -9.04
N TRP A 39 0.55 -17.22 -8.59
CA TRP A 39 -0.55 -18.11 -8.21
C TRP A 39 -1.16 -18.88 -9.38
N SER A 40 -1.09 -18.34 -10.60
CA SER A 40 -1.59 -19.05 -11.79
C SER A 40 -0.67 -20.19 -12.26
N ARG A 41 0.59 -20.24 -11.80
CA ARG A 41 1.56 -21.29 -12.13
C ARG A 41 1.08 -22.65 -11.64
N GLY A 42 0.90 -23.60 -12.57
CA GLY A 42 0.42 -24.95 -12.29
C GLY A 42 -1.11 -25.07 -12.13
N HIS A 43 -1.85 -23.96 -12.19
CA HIS A 43 -3.30 -23.91 -11.97
C HIS A 43 -4.06 -23.40 -13.20
N GLU A 44 -3.78 -22.16 -13.62
CA GLU A 44 -4.38 -21.56 -14.83
C GLU A 44 -3.41 -21.60 -16.01
N VAL A 45 -2.10 -21.59 -15.74
CA VAL A 45 -1.03 -21.69 -16.71
C VAL A 45 -0.19 -22.90 -16.35
N ALA A 46 0.03 -23.81 -17.30
CA ALA A 46 0.84 -25.00 -17.07
C ALA A 46 2.25 -24.61 -16.60
N THR A 47 2.82 -25.34 -15.63
CA THR A 47 4.13 -25.01 -15.05
C THR A 47 5.22 -24.82 -16.10
N GLU A 48 5.28 -25.71 -17.10
CA GLU A 48 6.24 -25.62 -18.20
C GLU A 48 6.04 -24.36 -19.04
N ASP A 49 4.80 -23.95 -19.31
CA ASP A 49 4.54 -22.69 -20.03
C ASP A 49 4.98 -21.50 -19.18
N TYR A 50 4.55 -21.47 -17.91
CA TYR A 50 4.82 -20.38 -16.97
C TYR A 50 6.32 -20.12 -16.82
N ASP A 51 7.10 -21.17 -16.57
CA ASP A 51 8.54 -21.09 -16.32
C ASP A 51 9.33 -20.71 -17.58
N ASN A 52 8.71 -20.72 -18.77
CA ASN A 52 9.32 -20.32 -20.03
C ASN A 52 8.81 -18.97 -20.57
N LEU A 53 7.83 -18.33 -19.93
CA LEU A 53 7.27 -17.04 -20.39
C LEU A 53 8.32 -15.94 -20.53
N TYR A 54 9.38 -15.98 -19.71
CA TYR A 54 10.47 -15.01 -19.77
C TYR A 54 11.18 -14.98 -21.15
N LYS A 55 11.14 -16.09 -21.91
CA LYS A 55 11.72 -16.18 -23.26
C LYS A 55 10.95 -15.35 -24.29
N GLU A 56 9.66 -15.11 -24.04
CA GLU A 56 8.78 -14.27 -24.86
C GLU A 56 8.70 -12.82 -24.34
N PHE A 57 9.02 -12.61 -23.05
CA PHE A 57 8.79 -11.33 -22.37
C PHE A 57 9.70 -10.22 -22.89
N ASN A 58 9.12 -9.31 -23.68
CA ASN A 58 9.84 -8.19 -24.30
C ASN A 58 9.03 -6.87 -24.23
N PRO A 59 8.96 -6.21 -23.07
CA PRO A 59 8.18 -4.99 -22.87
C PRO A 59 8.83 -3.75 -23.51
N VAL A 60 8.84 -3.70 -24.84
CA VAL A 60 9.51 -2.65 -25.63
C VAL A 60 8.95 -1.24 -25.41
N LEU A 61 7.78 -1.11 -24.79
CA LEU A 61 7.13 0.17 -24.48
C LEU A 61 7.24 0.54 -22.98
N PHE A 62 8.04 -0.19 -22.20
CA PHE A 62 8.35 0.17 -20.82
C PHE A 62 9.06 1.52 -20.75
N ASP A 63 8.54 2.40 -19.88
CA ASP A 63 9.14 3.69 -19.54
C ASP A 63 8.94 3.96 -18.04
N ALA A 64 10.02 3.81 -17.27
CA ALA A 64 10.03 4.07 -15.84
C ALA A 64 9.60 5.52 -15.51
N SER A 65 9.99 6.50 -16.32
CA SER A 65 9.57 7.90 -16.11
C SER A 65 8.07 8.07 -16.31
N ALA A 66 7.46 7.38 -17.28
CA ALA A 66 6.02 7.41 -17.49
C ALA A 66 5.25 6.81 -16.30
N TRP A 67 5.74 5.70 -15.74
CA TRP A 67 5.12 5.08 -14.56
C TRP A 67 5.21 5.98 -13.33
N VAL A 68 6.41 6.51 -13.04
CA VAL A 68 6.61 7.38 -11.87
C VAL A 68 5.84 8.70 -12.01
N LYS A 69 5.76 9.28 -13.22
CA LYS A 69 4.91 10.46 -13.47
C LYS A 69 3.43 10.15 -13.28
N THR A 70 2.98 8.96 -13.66
CA THR A 70 1.61 8.51 -13.39
C THR A 70 1.32 8.49 -11.89
N ALA A 71 2.20 7.89 -11.09
CA ALA A 71 2.09 7.90 -9.63
C ALA A 71 2.05 9.33 -9.04
N LYS A 72 3.01 10.17 -9.46
CA LYS A 72 3.10 11.57 -9.01
C LYS A 72 1.86 12.39 -9.35
N ASN A 73 1.35 12.26 -10.58
CA ASN A 73 0.15 12.96 -11.03
C ASN A 73 -1.12 12.49 -10.30
N ALA A 74 -1.14 11.23 -9.86
CA ALA A 74 -2.18 10.67 -9.00
C ALA A 74 -2.11 11.17 -7.54
N GLY A 75 -1.03 11.88 -7.17
CA GLY A 75 -0.79 12.35 -5.80
C GLY A 75 -0.03 11.36 -4.91
N MET A 76 0.32 10.18 -5.41
CA MET A 76 1.08 9.19 -4.63
C MET A 76 2.47 9.73 -4.26
N LYS A 77 2.99 9.31 -3.10
CA LYS A 77 4.27 9.79 -2.55
C LYS A 77 5.39 8.75 -2.59
N TYR A 78 5.01 7.49 -2.79
CA TYR A 78 5.93 6.36 -2.87
C TYR A 78 5.42 5.32 -3.88
N LEU A 79 6.33 4.49 -4.38
CA LEU A 79 6.06 3.45 -5.36
C LEU A 79 6.81 2.18 -4.97
N ILE A 80 6.14 1.05 -4.98
CA ILE A 80 6.67 -0.28 -4.65
C ILE A 80 6.44 -1.20 -5.84
N ILE A 81 7.51 -1.81 -6.35
CA ILE A 81 7.49 -2.78 -7.46
C ILE A 81 7.87 -4.17 -6.96
N THR A 82 7.18 -5.21 -7.45
CA THR A 82 7.60 -6.61 -7.29
C THR A 82 8.98 -6.83 -7.94
N SER A 83 10.07 -6.79 -7.16
CA SER A 83 11.39 -7.14 -7.71
C SER A 83 11.47 -8.64 -7.98
N LYS A 84 10.91 -9.44 -7.06
CA LYS A 84 10.71 -10.89 -7.19
C LYS A 84 9.37 -11.27 -6.58
N HIS A 85 8.53 -11.99 -7.33
CA HIS A 85 7.30 -12.59 -6.82
C HIS A 85 7.49 -14.08 -6.54
N HIS A 86 6.46 -14.77 -6.07
CA HIS A 86 6.47 -16.19 -5.68
C HIS A 86 7.01 -17.16 -6.73
N ASP A 87 6.94 -16.80 -8.01
CA ASP A 87 7.50 -17.58 -9.11
C ASP A 87 9.02 -17.51 -9.22
N GLY A 88 9.69 -16.67 -8.43
CA GLY A 88 11.14 -16.56 -8.38
C GLY A 88 11.76 -15.68 -9.45
N PHE A 89 10.98 -15.15 -10.41
CA PHE A 89 11.53 -14.35 -11.51
C PHE A 89 11.99 -12.97 -11.02
N CYS A 90 13.25 -12.62 -11.29
CA CYS A 90 13.84 -11.36 -10.85
C CYS A 90 13.74 -10.27 -11.91
N LEU A 91 13.11 -9.12 -11.59
CA LEU A 91 13.02 -7.94 -12.47
C LEU A 91 14.28 -7.07 -12.48
N TRP A 92 15.36 -7.51 -11.85
CA TRP A 92 16.68 -6.87 -11.84
C TRP A 92 17.75 -7.89 -12.25
N PRO A 93 18.92 -7.46 -12.76
CA PRO A 93 20.04 -8.34 -13.09
C PRO A 93 20.68 -8.89 -11.80
N SER A 94 20.24 -10.05 -11.33
CA SER A 94 20.76 -10.64 -10.09
C SER A 94 21.97 -11.51 -10.37
N GLU A 95 23.03 -11.36 -9.58
CA GLU A 95 24.21 -12.24 -9.68
C GLU A 95 23.97 -13.66 -9.12
N TYR A 96 22.77 -13.95 -8.60
CA TYR A 96 22.49 -15.16 -7.84
C TYR A 96 21.45 -16.09 -8.48
N THR A 97 20.97 -15.77 -9.68
CA THR A 97 20.08 -16.62 -10.45
C THR A 97 20.21 -16.31 -11.94
N ASP A 98 20.02 -17.33 -12.79
CA ASP A 98 19.87 -17.14 -14.24
C ASP A 98 18.40 -16.90 -14.64
N TYR A 99 17.48 -16.92 -13.67
CA TYR A 99 16.04 -16.70 -13.86
C TYR A 99 15.67 -15.24 -13.56
N ASP A 100 16.18 -14.34 -14.42
CA ASP A 100 16.02 -12.90 -14.26
C ASP A 100 15.75 -12.17 -15.59
N ILE A 101 15.59 -10.84 -15.50
CA ILE A 101 15.31 -9.98 -16.65
C ILE A 101 16.39 -10.02 -17.74
N MET A 102 17.62 -10.42 -17.44
CA MET A 102 18.71 -10.53 -18.41
C MET A 102 18.61 -11.81 -19.26
N ALA A 103 17.85 -12.80 -18.81
CA ALA A 103 17.53 -14.00 -19.58
C ALA A 103 16.41 -13.78 -20.62
N THR A 104 15.76 -12.61 -20.61
CA THR A 104 14.70 -12.25 -21.56
C THR A 104 15.24 -11.61 -22.85
N PRO A 105 14.41 -11.42 -23.89
CA PRO A 105 14.76 -10.55 -25.01
C PRO A 105 14.97 -9.08 -24.63
N PHE A 106 14.40 -8.61 -23.51
CA PHE A 106 14.39 -7.20 -23.11
C PHE A 106 15.73 -6.74 -22.51
N LYS A 107 16.31 -7.53 -21.61
CA LYS A 107 17.66 -7.34 -21.03
C LYS A 107 17.93 -5.96 -20.42
N LYS A 108 16.95 -5.37 -19.74
CA LYS A 108 17.10 -4.09 -19.03
C LYS A 108 16.71 -4.21 -17.56
N ASP A 109 17.43 -3.50 -16.72
CA ASP A 109 17.20 -3.44 -15.28
C ASP A 109 15.98 -2.56 -14.94
N ILE A 110 14.81 -3.19 -14.86
CA ILE A 110 13.52 -2.51 -14.57
C ILE A 110 13.55 -1.86 -13.19
N VAL A 111 14.08 -2.56 -12.18
CA VAL A 111 14.14 -2.07 -10.79
C VAL A 111 15.04 -0.85 -10.71
N GLY A 112 16.22 -0.89 -11.35
CA GLY A 112 17.15 0.23 -11.42
C GLY A 112 16.60 1.44 -12.17
N GLU A 113 15.92 1.23 -13.30
CA GLU A 113 15.27 2.33 -14.04
C GLU A 113 14.17 3.02 -13.21
N LEU A 114 13.35 2.25 -12.48
CA LEU A 114 12.32 2.80 -11.58
C LEU A 114 12.92 3.53 -10.37
N ALA A 115 13.99 2.99 -9.77
CA ALA A 115 14.69 3.66 -8.67
C ALA A 115 15.20 5.05 -9.09
N ASN A 116 15.82 5.12 -10.28
CA ASN A 116 16.33 6.36 -10.85
C ASN A 116 15.20 7.35 -11.18
N ALA A 117 14.12 6.89 -11.79
CA ALA A 117 12.96 7.73 -12.11
C ALA A 117 12.28 8.26 -10.84
N CYS A 118 12.13 7.44 -9.80
CA CYS A 118 11.59 7.85 -8.51
C CYS A 118 12.44 8.95 -7.87
N LYS A 119 13.76 8.78 -7.84
CA LYS A 119 14.71 9.78 -7.34
C LYS A 119 14.57 11.12 -8.07
N LYS A 120 14.45 11.09 -9.41
CA LYS A 120 14.30 12.29 -10.24
C LYS A 120 12.99 13.03 -9.97
N GLU A 121 11.90 12.30 -9.77
CA GLU A 121 10.57 12.90 -9.62
C GLU A 121 10.19 13.23 -8.17
N GLY A 122 11.02 12.83 -7.20
CA GLY A 122 10.77 13.05 -5.76
C GLY A 122 9.78 12.06 -5.15
N ILE A 123 9.66 10.87 -5.74
CA ILE A 123 8.85 9.75 -5.23
C ILE A 123 9.76 8.82 -4.43
N ARG A 124 9.33 8.38 -3.25
CA ARG A 124 10.10 7.38 -2.49
C ARG A 124 9.99 6.02 -3.18
N PHE A 125 11.13 5.44 -3.49
CA PHE A 125 11.20 4.13 -4.11
C PHE A 125 11.17 3.02 -3.06
N GLY A 126 10.36 2.00 -3.24
CA GLY A 126 10.34 0.80 -2.42
C GLY A 126 10.32 -0.45 -3.29
N ILE A 127 10.58 -1.58 -2.67
CA ILE A 127 10.72 -2.87 -3.35
C ILE A 127 9.83 -3.89 -2.64
N TYR A 128 9.06 -4.65 -3.39
CA TYR A 128 8.46 -5.88 -2.89
C TYR A 128 9.41 -7.05 -3.13
N PHE A 129 9.56 -7.92 -2.13
CA PHE A 129 10.38 -9.11 -2.22
C PHE A 129 9.66 -10.30 -1.56
N THR A 130 9.51 -11.40 -2.29
CA THR A 130 8.92 -12.61 -1.73
C THR A 130 9.91 -13.44 -0.89
N ILE A 131 9.40 -14.07 0.17
CA ILE A 131 10.11 -15.00 1.04
C ILE A 131 10.09 -16.41 0.47
N LEU A 132 8.94 -16.86 0.00
CA LEU A 132 8.82 -18.17 -0.66
C LEU A 132 9.28 -18.05 -2.12
N ASP A 133 9.77 -19.14 -2.69
CA ASP A 133 10.23 -19.17 -4.07
C ASP A 133 9.92 -20.54 -4.68
N TRP A 134 8.85 -20.61 -5.47
CA TRP A 134 8.37 -21.88 -6.02
C TRP A 134 9.23 -22.39 -7.19
N HIS A 135 10.24 -21.63 -7.63
CA HIS A 135 11.20 -22.03 -8.65
C HIS A 135 12.55 -22.48 -8.05
N ASP A 136 12.98 -21.92 -6.92
CA ASP A 136 14.23 -22.31 -6.26
C ASP A 136 14.14 -23.70 -5.60
N LYS A 137 14.94 -24.65 -6.08
CA LYS A 137 15.05 -26.00 -5.50
C LYS A 137 15.46 -26.03 -4.02
N ASN A 138 16.12 -25.00 -3.52
CA ASN A 138 16.52 -24.93 -2.10
C ASN A 138 15.34 -24.56 -1.20
N TYR A 139 14.25 -24.04 -1.77
CA TYR A 139 13.02 -23.82 -1.05
C TYR A 139 12.16 -25.10 -1.14
N PRO A 140 11.87 -25.78 -0.02
CA PRO A 140 11.39 -27.16 -0.05
C PRO A 140 9.90 -27.30 -0.40
N LEU A 141 9.12 -26.22 -0.49
CA LEU A 141 7.69 -26.30 -0.77
C LEU A 141 7.36 -25.60 -2.08
N HIS A 142 6.71 -26.33 -3.00
CA HIS A 142 6.31 -25.81 -4.30
C HIS A 142 4.79 -25.83 -4.46
N ASN A 143 4.26 -24.94 -5.32
CA ASN A 143 2.84 -24.86 -5.64
C ASN A 143 2.39 -25.97 -6.62
N ASP A 144 2.72 -27.22 -6.33
CA ASP A 144 2.42 -28.39 -7.17
C ASP A 144 1.68 -29.51 -6.42
N GLY A 145 1.36 -29.30 -5.14
CA GLY A 145 0.62 -30.24 -4.31
C GLY A 145 1.42 -31.46 -3.83
N LYS A 146 2.75 -31.51 -4.06
CA LYS A 146 3.58 -32.66 -3.65
C LYS A 146 4.08 -32.62 -2.21
N GLY A 147 3.84 -31.52 -1.49
CA GLY A 147 4.29 -31.35 -0.11
C GLY A 147 5.75 -30.90 -0.02
N ILE A 148 6.34 -31.06 1.16
CA ILE A 148 7.71 -30.61 1.47
C ILE A 148 8.72 -31.61 0.87
N SER A 149 9.61 -31.12 0.01
CA SER A 149 10.70 -31.85 -0.61
C SER A 149 11.89 -32.02 0.35
N GLU A 150 12.47 -33.23 0.37
CA GLU A 150 13.69 -33.54 1.12
C GLU A 150 14.94 -32.90 0.51
N ASP A 151 14.89 -32.51 -0.77
CA ASP A 151 16.02 -31.89 -1.48
C ASP A 151 16.21 -30.40 -1.15
N GLY A 152 15.24 -29.80 -0.45
CA GLY A 152 15.30 -28.39 -0.08
C GLY A 152 16.37 -28.10 0.99
N ASN A 153 16.96 -26.92 0.91
CA ASN A 153 18.01 -26.47 1.81
C ASN A 153 17.76 -25.00 2.21
N MET A 154 17.00 -24.82 3.29
CA MET A 154 16.64 -23.50 3.77
C MET A 154 17.84 -22.64 4.19
N GLU A 155 18.96 -23.24 4.61
CA GLU A 155 20.19 -22.48 4.93
C GLU A 155 20.79 -21.85 3.67
N LYS A 156 20.97 -22.65 2.61
CA LYS A 156 21.46 -22.17 1.32
C LYS A 156 20.49 -21.17 0.70
N PHE A 157 19.19 -21.44 0.76
CA PHE A 157 18.16 -20.52 0.32
C PHE A 157 18.26 -19.16 1.02
N ARG A 158 18.35 -19.14 2.37
CA ARG A 158 18.51 -17.89 3.13
C ARG A 158 19.82 -17.17 2.83
N SER A 159 20.90 -17.90 2.56
CA SER A 159 22.18 -17.30 2.14
C SER A 159 22.03 -16.56 0.81
N THR A 160 21.41 -17.20 -0.20
CA THR A 160 21.07 -16.58 -1.48
C THR A 160 20.13 -15.39 -1.30
N MET A 161 19.07 -15.52 -0.49
CA MET A 161 18.13 -14.43 -0.19
C MET A 161 18.85 -13.22 0.42
N LYS A 162 19.74 -13.40 1.40
CA LYS A 162 20.50 -12.29 2.00
C LYS A 162 21.35 -11.59 0.94
N ASN A 163 21.96 -12.34 0.05
CA ASN A 163 22.78 -11.80 -1.02
C ASN A 163 21.95 -10.98 -2.03
N GLN A 164 20.81 -11.51 -2.49
CA GLN A 164 19.86 -10.77 -3.35
C GLN A 164 19.33 -9.51 -2.66
N LEU A 165 18.96 -9.60 -1.38
CA LEU A 165 18.53 -8.44 -0.60
C LEU A 165 19.65 -7.40 -0.46
N LYS A 166 20.90 -7.83 -0.31
CA LYS A 166 22.05 -6.92 -0.30
C LYS A 166 22.21 -6.23 -1.64
N GLU A 167 22.07 -6.93 -2.77
CA GLU A 167 22.07 -6.29 -4.10
C GLU A 167 21.01 -5.20 -4.15
N LEU A 168 19.76 -5.52 -3.80
CA LEU A 168 18.64 -4.60 -3.89
C LEU A 168 18.85 -3.36 -3.02
N VAL A 169 19.31 -3.55 -1.77
CA VAL A 169 19.56 -2.44 -0.85
C VAL A 169 20.73 -1.57 -1.31
N THR A 170 21.85 -2.18 -1.73
CA THR A 170 23.07 -1.43 -2.06
C THR A 170 23.05 -0.81 -3.45
N LYS A 171 22.43 -1.45 -4.44
CA LYS A 171 22.32 -0.95 -5.82
C LYS A 171 21.22 0.11 -5.97
N TYR A 172 20.08 -0.05 -5.27
CA TYR A 172 18.88 0.76 -5.54
C TYR A 172 18.42 1.64 -4.37
N ASP A 173 19.04 1.55 -3.19
CA ASP A 173 18.77 2.39 -2.02
C ASP A 173 17.27 2.56 -1.67
N PRO A 174 16.48 1.46 -1.55
CA PRO A 174 15.05 1.55 -1.34
C PRO A 174 14.72 2.20 0.00
N TYR A 175 13.66 2.99 0.03
CA TYR A 175 13.06 3.57 1.23
C TYR A 175 12.39 2.50 2.11
N LEU A 176 11.83 1.47 1.48
CA LEU A 176 11.07 0.40 2.12
C LEU A 176 11.27 -0.91 1.36
N ILE A 177 11.35 -2.04 2.09
CA ILE A 177 11.15 -3.39 1.52
C ILE A 177 9.85 -3.99 2.08
N TRP A 178 8.97 -4.38 1.18
CA TRP A 178 7.68 -5.00 1.46
C TRP A 178 7.80 -6.51 1.23
N PHE A 179 7.87 -7.28 2.31
CA PHE A 179 7.97 -8.74 2.23
C PHE A 179 6.63 -9.42 2.08
N ASP A 180 6.64 -10.63 1.55
CA ASP A 180 5.46 -11.48 1.43
C ASP A 180 5.85 -12.95 1.35
N GLY A 181 4.89 -13.88 1.42
CA GLY A 181 5.20 -15.31 1.29
C GLY A 181 5.69 -15.98 2.59
N GLY A 182 5.57 -15.29 3.72
CA GLY A 182 6.05 -15.79 5.01
C GLY A 182 5.14 -16.82 5.68
N TRP A 183 4.05 -17.28 5.06
CA TRP A 183 3.05 -18.16 5.69
C TRP A 183 3.40 -19.64 5.68
N GLU A 184 4.18 -20.10 4.71
CA GLU A 184 4.49 -21.52 4.54
C GLU A 184 5.36 -22.08 5.68
N GLU A 185 5.20 -23.38 5.95
CA GLU A 185 5.83 -24.09 7.08
C GLU A 185 7.37 -23.97 7.12
N PRO A 186 8.11 -24.10 5.99
CA PRO A 186 9.56 -24.02 6.00
C PRO A 186 10.13 -22.70 6.50
N TRP A 187 9.34 -21.61 6.40
CA TRP A 187 9.73 -20.31 6.93
C TRP A 187 9.37 -20.19 8.40
N THR A 188 10.36 -19.87 9.25
CA THR A 188 10.12 -19.67 10.69
C THR A 188 10.23 -18.20 11.09
N ASN A 189 9.60 -17.85 12.21
CA ASN A 189 9.69 -16.49 12.74
C ASN A 189 11.13 -16.11 13.15
N GLU A 190 11.98 -17.09 13.50
CA GLU A 190 13.38 -16.86 13.81
C GLU A 190 14.20 -16.50 12.57
N MET A 191 13.96 -17.17 11.44
CA MET A 191 14.52 -16.80 10.14
C MET A 191 14.08 -15.39 9.74
N GLY A 192 12.82 -15.02 9.97
CA GLY A 192 12.33 -13.65 9.79
C GLY A 192 13.12 -12.61 10.59
N ARG A 193 13.37 -12.88 11.88
CA ARG A 193 14.17 -11.99 12.75
C ARG A 193 15.62 -11.89 12.30
N GLU A 194 16.20 -12.98 11.82
CA GLU A 194 17.55 -13.03 11.27
C GLU A 194 17.69 -12.09 10.07
N ILE A 195 16.78 -12.19 9.09
CA ILE A 195 16.76 -11.32 7.90
C ILE A 195 16.47 -9.86 8.28
N TYR A 196 15.52 -9.61 9.18
CA TYR A 196 15.23 -8.26 9.66
C TYR A 196 16.49 -7.61 10.27
N THR A 197 17.18 -8.33 11.16
CA THR A 197 18.40 -7.85 11.82
C THR A 197 19.52 -7.58 10.80
N TYR A 198 19.69 -8.48 9.83
CA TYR A 198 20.65 -8.30 8.75
C TYR A 198 20.39 -7.01 7.96
N LEU A 199 19.14 -6.78 7.54
CA LEU A 199 18.74 -5.60 6.78
C LEU A 199 18.90 -4.30 7.58
N LYS A 200 18.52 -4.29 8.86
CA LYS A 200 18.68 -3.11 9.72
C LYS A 200 20.14 -2.76 9.98
N ARG A 201 21.05 -3.74 9.99
CA ARG A 201 22.50 -3.49 10.03
C ARG A 201 23.03 -2.93 8.71
N LEU A 202 22.45 -3.34 7.59
CA LEU A 202 22.83 -2.85 6.27
C LEU A 202 22.32 -1.42 6.01
N LYS A 203 21.08 -1.14 6.41
CA LYS A 203 20.42 0.17 6.29
C LYS A 203 19.46 0.38 7.46
N LYS A 204 19.88 1.20 8.44
CA LYS A 204 19.16 1.39 9.71
C LYS A 204 17.78 2.01 9.56
N ASP A 205 17.60 2.89 8.59
CA ASP A 205 16.36 3.60 8.31
C ASP A 205 15.44 2.90 7.30
N LEU A 206 15.81 1.70 6.83
CA LEU A 206 14.99 0.92 5.91
C LEU A 206 13.69 0.48 6.57
N ILE A 207 12.54 0.85 6.01
CA ILE A 207 11.24 0.39 6.51
C ILE A 207 10.97 -1.05 6.04
N ILE A 208 10.47 -1.91 6.92
CA ILE A 208 10.16 -3.31 6.63
C ILE A 208 8.75 -3.63 7.16
N ASN A 209 7.89 -4.25 6.35
CA ASN A 209 6.55 -4.67 6.79
C ASN A 209 6.60 -5.90 7.73
N ASN A 210 5.45 -6.25 8.32
CA ASN A 210 5.35 -7.35 9.28
C ASN A 210 5.36 -8.77 8.71
N ARG A 211 5.27 -8.91 7.39
CA ARG A 211 5.17 -10.22 6.73
C ARG A 211 6.48 -11.00 6.66
N LEU A 212 7.57 -10.37 7.08
CA LEU A 212 8.84 -11.07 7.30
C LEU A 212 8.75 -12.05 8.48
N GLY A 213 7.93 -11.74 9.48
CA GLY A 213 7.59 -12.64 10.58
C GLY A 213 6.27 -13.36 10.38
N LYS A 214 5.77 -13.99 11.45
CA LYS A 214 4.49 -14.73 11.47
C LYS A 214 3.34 -13.96 12.17
N GLU A 215 3.62 -12.83 12.81
CA GLU A 215 2.66 -12.07 13.61
C GLU A 215 2.07 -10.91 12.80
N MET A 216 0.82 -11.04 12.34
CA MET A 216 0.19 -10.08 11.42
C MET A 216 -1.34 -10.13 11.46
N THR A 217 -2.01 -9.00 11.16
CA THR A 217 -3.47 -8.99 10.98
C THR A 217 -3.90 -9.22 9.53
N GLY A 218 -2.96 -9.09 8.60
CA GLY A 218 -3.16 -9.23 7.15
C GLY A 218 -3.64 -10.61 6.72
N ILE A 219 -3.26 -11.66 7.47
CA ILE A 219 -3.64 -13.05 7.21
C ILE A 219 -4.59 -13.52 8.34
N ALA A 220 -5.78 -14.00 7.96
CA ALA A 220 -6.76 -14.69 8.82
C ALA A 220 -7.53 -13.86 9.88
N ASN A 221 -7.72 -12.54 9.71
CA ASN A 221 -8.54 -11.69 10.61
C ASN A 221 -8.17 -11.81 12.11
N LYS A 222 -6.91 -12.09 12.42
CA LYS A 222 -6.42 -12.24 13.80
C LYS A 222 -6.03 -10.88 14.37
N ASN A 223 -6.18 -10.73 15.70
CA ASN A 223 -5.54 -9.64 16.43
C ASN A 223 -4.04 -9.95 16.53
N ALA A 224 -3.19 -9.02 16.11
CA ALA A 224 -1.74 -9.19 16.17
C ALA A 224 -1.17 -8.64 17.49
N ASP A 225 -0.21 -9.35 18.06
CA ASP A 225 0.62 -8.85 19.16
C ASP A 225 1.80 -8.04 18.58
N TYR A 226 1.62 -6.72 18.46
CA TYR A 226 2.64 -5.82 17.89
C TYR A 226 3.99 -5.88 18.62
N SER A 227 4.03 -6.30 19.89
CA SER A 227 5.29 -6.44 20.63
C SER A 227 6.15 -7.61 20.13
N LYS A 228 5.52 -8.62 19.51
CA LYS A 228 6.18 -9.81 18.95
C LYS A 228 6.46 -9.70 17.46
N MET A 229 5.98 -8.62 16.82
CA MET A 229 6.04 -8.40 15.39
C MET A 229 7.46 -8.19 14.86
N VAL A 230 7.77 -8.89 13.77
CA VAL A 230 8.98 -8.68 12.97
C VAL A 230 8.61 -7.79 11.79
N GLY A 231 8.75 -6.49 11.99
CA GLY A 231 8.35 -5.46 11.05
C GLY A 231 8.12 -4.12 11.77
N ASP A 232 7.89 -3.09 10.97
CA ASP A 232 7.70 -1.71 11.42
C ASP A 232 6.23 -1.25 11.28
N PHE A 233 5.44 -1.94 10.47
CA PHE A 233 4.01 -1.65 10.25
C PHE A 233 3.23 -2.91 9.85
N ASP A 234 1.92 -2.89 10.09
CA ASP A 234 0.99 -3.97 9.77
C ASP A 234 0.38 -3.84 8.36
N THR A 235 -0.10 -4.95 7.78
CA THR A 235 -0.47 -5.02 6.35
C THR A 235 -1.84 -5.66 6.06
N PRO A 236 -2.97 -5.04 6.44
CA PRO A 236 -4.30 -5.48 6.02
C PRO A 236 -4.40 -5.59 4.49
N GLU A 237 -4.78 -6.74 3.96
CA GLU A 237 -4.81 -6.99 2.51
C GLU A 237 -6.24 -7.04 1.97
N GLN A 238 -6.46 -6.40 0.82
CA GLN A 238 -7.76 -6.34 0.12
C GLN A 238 -8.92 -5.80 0.97
N ARG A 239 -8.60 -5.18 2.11
CA ARG A 239 -9.54 -4.53 3.04
C ARG A 239 -8.91 -3.29 3.65
N ILE A 240 -9.74 -2.34 4.05
CA ILE A 240 -9.32 -1.20 4.86
C ILE A 240 -9.04 -1.69 6.29
N GLY A 241 -7.88 -1.36 6.84
CA GLY A 241 -7.52 -1.66 8.22
C GLY A 241 -8.44 -0.96 9.24
N ASN A 242 -8.50 -1.49 10.45
CA ASN A 242 -9.22 -0.86 11.55
C ASN A 242 -8.52 0.42 12.01
N MET A 243 -9.27 1.31 12.67
CA MET A 243 -8.69 2.46 13.37
C MET A 243 -7.59 2.00 14.32
N ASN A 244 -6.38 2.53 14.15
CA ASN A 244 -5.26 2.28 15.05
C ASN A 244 -4.39 3.53 15.18
N MET A 245 -4.37 4.11 16.36
CA MET A 245 -3.58 5.31 16.66
C MET A 245 -2.20 4.97 17.24
N ASP A 246 -2.01 3.73 17.69
CA ASP A 246 -0.84 3.29 18.45
C ASP A 246 0.20 2.57 17.59
N PHE A 247 -0.22 1.97 16.47
CA PHE A 247 0.66 1.22 15.59
C PHE A 247 0.45 1.56 14.10
N PRO A 248 1.53 1.82 13.33
CA PRO A 248 1.46 2.07 11.89
C PRO A 248 0.89 0.88 11.11
N TRP A 249 0.07 1.15 10.10
CA TRP A 249 -0.41 0.13 9.18
C TRP A 249 -0.64 0.67 7.78
N GLU A 250 -0.58 -0.23 6.80
CA GLU A 250 -0.78 0.07 5.39
C GLU A 250 -1.68 -1.00 4.76
N SER A 251 -2.82 -0.59 4.20
CA SER A 251 -3.65 -1.48 3.40
C SER A 251 -3.10 -1.60 2.00
N CYS A 252 -2.83 -2.82 1.53
CA CYS A 252 -2.58 -3.09 0.11
C CYS A 252 -3.88 -3.53 -0.59
N ILE A 253 -4.28 -2.82 -1.65
CA ILE A 253 -5.56 -3.04 -2.33
C ILE A 253 -5.40 -2.91 -3.84
N THR A 254 -5.92 -3.87 -4.58
CA THR A 254 -6.02 -3.89 -6.05
C THR A 254 -6.99 -2.84 -6.58
N MET A 255 -6.67 -2.19 -7.71
CA MET A 255 -7.65 -1.39 -8.44
C MET A 255 -8.67 -2.30 -9.16
N GLY A 256 -8.19 -3.41 -9.71
CA GLY A 256 -8.98 -4.43 -10.39
C GLY A 256 -9.43 -5.56 -9.48
N THR A 257 -9.40 -6.77 -10.02
CA THR A 257 -9.78 -8.02 -9.32
C THR A 257 -8.60 -8.93 -9.02
N GLN A 258 -7.41 -8.64 -9.57
CA GLN A 258 -6.16 -9.35 -9.33
C GLN A 258 -4.98 -8.37 -9.21
N TRP A 259 -3.82 -8.87 -8.77
CA TRP A 259 -2.62 -8.04 -8.60
C TRP A 259 -1.93 -7.78 -9.94
N SER A 260 -1.67 -8.84 -10.71
CA SER A 260 -1.10 -8.74 -12.05
C SER A 260 -2.09 -8.17 -13.09
N TRP A 261 -1.63 -7.83 -14.29
CA TRP A 261 -2.52 -7.39 -15.36
C TRP A 261 -3.50 -8.48 -15.82
N LYS A 262 -4.78 -8.11 -15.94
CA LYS A 262 -5.85 -8.94 -16.50
C LYS A 262 -6.50 -8.26 -17.70
N PRO A 263 -6.61 -8.93 -18.86
CA PRO A 263 -7.41 -8.44 -19.96
C PRO A 263 -8.85 -8.21 -19.52
N ASN A 264 -9.42 -7.05 -19.88
CA ASN A 264 -10.82 -6.71 -19.58
C ASN A 264 -11.19 -6.76 -18.08
N ASP A 265 -10.25 -6.45 -17.18
CA ASP A 265 -10.54 -6.47 -15.74
C ASP A 265 -11.69 -5.54 -15.33
N LYS A 266 -12.39 -5.90 -14.26
CA LYS A 266 -13.38 -5.04 -13.62
C LYS A 266 -12.67 -4.11 -12.63
N LEU A 267 -12.38 -2.88 -13.08
CA LEU A 267 -11.81 -1.86 -12.23
C LEU A 267 -12.86 -1.25 -11.29
N LYS A 268 -12.43 -0.93 -10.07
CA LYS A 268 -13.17 -0.08 -9.14
C LYS A 268 -13.55 1.24 -9.81
N SER A 269 -14.73 1.75 -9.49
CA SER A 269 -15.18 3.09 -9.86
C SER A 269 -14.33 4.16 -9.17
N VAL A 270 -14.33 5.37 -9.70
CA VAL A 270 -13.64 6.51 -9.07
C VAL A 270 -14.12 6.74 -7.63
N LYS A 271 -15.42 6.55 -7.36
CA LYS A 271 -16.01 6.66 -6.03
C LYS A 271 -15.41 5.64 -5.08
N GLU A 272 -15.35 4.37 -5.48
CA GLU A 272 -14.74 3.30 -4.68
C GLU A 272 -13.26 3.57 -4.43
N CYS A 273 -12.50 3.99 -5.44
CA CYS A 273 -11.08 4.31 -5.29
C CYS A 273 -10.84 5.46 -4.28
N LEU A 274 -11.58 6.57 -4.41
CA LEU A 274 -11.45 7.72 -3.51
C LEU A 274 -11.90 7.40 -2.08
N GLN A 275 -13.04 6.73 -1.92
CA GLN A 275 -13.50 6.31 -0.59
C GLN A 275 -12.53 5.33 0.06
N THR A 276 -11.88 4.44 -0.71
CA THR A 276 -10.85 3.55 -0.17
C THR A 276 -9.69 4.37 0.42
N LEU A 277 -9.16 5.36 -0.33
CA LEU A 277 -8.10 6.24 0.17
C LEU A 277 -8.51 7.02 1.42
N VAL A 278 -9.66 7.67 1.36
CA VAL A 278 -10.17 8.52 2.44
C VAL A 278 -10.41 7.69 3.70
N LYS A 279 -11.15 6.58 3.60
CA LYS A 279 -11.44 5.71 4.74
C LYS A 279 -10.16 5.11 5.34
N THR A 280 -9.16 4.77 4.51
CA THR A 280 -7.85 4.32 4.99
C THR A 280 -7.12 5.43 5.78
N ALA A 281 -7.05 6.65 5.25
CA ALA A 281 -6.45 7.78 5.97
C ALA A 281 -7.19 8.07 7.27
N SER A 282 -8.53 7.97 7.27
CA SER A 282 -9.37 8.13 8.45
C SER A 282 -9.17 7.06 9.52
N GLY A 283 -8.81 5.83 9.13
CA GLY A 283 -8.37 4.77 10.07
C GLY A 283 -6.94 4.96 10.59
N ASN A 284 -6.28 6.08 10.24
CA ASN A 284 -4.89 6.39 10.52
C ASN A 284 -3.88 5.50 9.76
N GLY A 285 -4.28 4.86 8.67
CA GLY A 285 -3.41 4.02 7.83
C GLY A 285 -2.86 4.70 6.58
N ASN A 286 -2.00 3.97 5.87
CA ASN A 286 -1.59 4.26 4.51
C ASN A 286 -2.32 3.35 3.51
N LEU A 287 -2.58 3.83 2.29
CA LEU A 287 -3.08 3.02 1.19
C LEU A 287 -1.96 2.78 0.18
N LEU A 288 -1.63 1.51 -0.03
CA LEU A 288 -0.77 1.04 -1.11
C LEU A 288 -1.67 0.47 -2.22
N PHE A 289 -1.92 1.27 -3.25
CA PHE A 289 -2.92 0.97 -4.26
C PHE A 289 -2.29 0.38 -5.52
N ASN A 290 -2.73 -0.82 -5.89
CA ASN A 290 -2.07 -1.62 -6.91
C ASN A 290 -2.57 -1.35 -8.34
N ILE A 291 -1.61 -1.32 -9.25
CA ILE A 291 -1.80 -1.45 -10.70
C ILE A 291 -1.12 -2.71 -11.23
N GLY A 292 -1.63 -3.22 -12.34
CA GLY A 292 -1.01 -4.29 -13.13
C GLY A 292 -0.64 -3.78 -14.51
N PRO A 293 0.64 -3.48 -14.81
CA PRO A 293 1.07 -3.04 -16.13
C PRO A 293 0.92 -4.15 -17.19
N MET A 294 0.64 -3.75 -18.43
CA MET A 294 0.50 -4.65 -19.58
C MET A 294 1.83 -5.35 -19.93
N PRO A 295 1.79 -6.48 -20.64
CA PRO A 295 3.01 -7.21 -21.04
C PRO A 295 3.97 -6.41 -21.92
N ASP A 296 3.51 -5.34 -22.59
CA ASP A 296 4.35 -4.48 -23.41
C ASP A 296 5.09 -3.38 -22.60
N GLY A 297 4.82 -3.25 -21.30
CA GLY A 297 5.45 -2.27 -20.41
C GLY A 297 4.63 -0.99 -20.18
N ARG A 298 3.45 -0.84 -20.79
CA ARG A 298 2.57 0.30 -20.52
C ARG A 298 1.63 0.04 -19.35
N ILE A 299 1.27 1.08 -18.61
CA ILE A 299 0.12 1.02 -17.71
C ILE A 299 -1.13 1.13 -18.60
N GLU A 300 -2.13 0.27 -18.36
CA GLU A 300 -3.38 0.32 -19.11
C GLU A 300 -4.10 1.66 -18.92
N GLN A 301 -4.61 2.25 -20.00
CA GLN A 301 -5.23 3.58 -19.97
C GLN A 301 -6.38 3.67 -18.96
N ARG A 302 -7.20 2.62 -18.81
CA ARG A 302 -8.30 2.60 -17.82
C ARG A 302 -7.80 2.74 -16.38
N GLN A 303 -6.61 2.21 -16.07
CA GLN A 303 -5.96 2.36 -14.76
C GLN A 303 -5.42 3.79 -14.59
N ILE A 304 -4.79 4.35 -15.64
CA ILE A 304 -4.33 5.74 -15.67
C ILE A 304 -5.51 6.70 -15.43
N ASP A 305 -6.64 6.50 -16.10
CA ASP A 305 -7.82 7.38 -15.99
C ASP A 305 -8.34 7.43 -14.55
N ARG A 306 -8.39 6.29 -13.84
CA ARG A 306 -8.76 6.24 -12.42
C ARG A 306 -7.79 7.02 -11.55
N LEU A 307 -6.49 6.84 -11.77
CA LEU A 307 -5.44 7.54 -11.02
C LEU A 307 -5.47 9.05 -11.28
N VAL A 308 -5.71 9.48 -12.52
CA VAL A 308 -5.86 10.90 -12.89
C VAL A 308 -7.08 11.51 -12.20
N GLN A 309 -8.20 10.80 -12.17
CA GLN A 309 -9.41 11.25 -11.47
C GLN A 309 -9.17 11.39 -9.96
N MET A 310 -8.47 10.43 -9.33
CA MET A 310 -8.07 10.54 -7.92
C MET A 310 -7.12 11.73 -7.70
N GLY A 311 -6.13 11.90 -8.56
CA GLY A 311 -5.19 13.02 -8.50
C GLY A 311 -5.87 14.39 -8.64
N ALA A 312 -6.90 14.49 -9.48
CA ALA A 312 -7.69 15.72 -9.62
C ALA A 312 -8.41 16.09 -8.31
N TRP A 313 -8.94 15.10 -7.59
CA TRP A 313 -9.54 15.32 -6.26
C TRP A 313 -8.48 15.69 -5.22
N LEU A 314 -7.34 14.98 -5.20
CA LEU A 314 -6.23 15.24 -4.26
C LEU A 314 -5.57 16.61 -4.47
N LYS A 315 -5.58 17.17 -5.68
CA LYS A 315 -5.15 18.56 -5.92
C LYS A 315 -6.02 19.58 -5.18
N LYS A 316 -7.32 19.29 -5.02
CA LYS A 316 -8.28 20.18 -4.35
C LYS A 316 -8.35 19.96 -2.84
N TYR A 317 -8.20 18.69 -2.41
CA TYR A 317 -8.52 18.27 -1.04
C TYR A 317 -7.36 17.55 -0.33
N GLY A 318 -6.18 17.47 -0.94
CA GLY A 318 -5.05 16.68 -0.44
C GLY A 318 -4.53 17.10 0.94
N GLU A 319 -4.75 18.35 1.37
CA GLU A 319 -4.45 18.79 2.73
C GLU A 319 -5.24 18.00 3.80
N SER A 320 -6.43 17.52 3.46
CA SER A 320 -7.25 16.67 4.33
C SER A 320 -6.75 15.22 4.39
N ILE A 321 -5.71 14.87 3.64
CA ILE A 321 -5.13 13.52 3.59
C ILE A 321 -3.69 13.56 4.09
N TYR A 322 -2.81 14.29 3.41
CA TYR A 322 -1.37 14.25 3.68
C TYR A 322 -1.00 14.93 5.00
N GLY A 323 -0.14 14.27 5.79
CA GLY A 323 0.30 14.76 7.10
C GLY A 323 -0.81 14.88 8.14
N THR A 324 -1.97 14.25 7.92
CA THR A 324 -3.07 14.18 8.90
C THR A 324 -2.92 12.96 9.79
N ARG A 325 -3.78 12.81 10.79
CA ARG A 325 -4.01 11.57 11.55
C ARG A 325 -5.48 11.16 11.43
N GLY A 326 -5.78 9.88 11.69
CA GLY A 326 -7.15 9.38 11.62
C GLY A 326 -8.08 9.96 12.68
N GLY A 327 -9.38 9.90 12.42
CA GLY A 327 -10.44 10.36 13.33
C GLY A 327 -10.61 11.88 13.37
N PRO A 328 -11.38 12.41 14.33
CA PRO A 328 -11.95 11.72 15.49
C PRO A 328 -13.18 10.85 15.17
N TYR A 329 -13.92 11.10 14.08
CA TYR A 329 -15.03 10.25 13.66
C TYR A 329 -14.55 9.02 12.90
N LEU A 330 -15.05 7.84 13.29
CA LEU A 330 -14.84 6.60 12.55
C LEU A 330 -15.48 6.66 11.15
N PRO A 331 -14.89 6.00 10.15
CA PRO A 331 -15.53 5.81 8.85
C PRO A 331 -16.87 5.09 8.94
N ASN A 332 -17.86 5.60 8.22
CA ASN A 332 -19.14 4.94 7.98
C ASN A 332 -19.58 5.14 6.51
N GLU A 333 -20.86 4.88 6.20
CA GLU A 333 -21.41 5.04 4.84
C GLU A 333 -21.60 6.49 4.40
N ALA A 334 -21.85 7.40 5.36
CA ALA A 334 -22.13 8.80 5.09
C ALA A 334 -20.88 9.68 5.12
N TYR A 335 -19.96 9.42 6.06
CA TYR A 335 -18.76 10.23 6.23
C TYR A 335 -17.60 9.48 6.91
N SER A 336 -16.46 10.14 6.94
CA SER A 336 -15.29 9.76 7.74
C SER A 336 -14.51 11.02 8.13
N SER A 337 -13.41 10.90 8.86
CA SER A 337 -12.62 12.09 9.21
C SER A 337 -11.13 11.86 9.36
N THR A 338 -10.36 12.92 9.15
CA THR A 338 -8.96 13.03 9.52
C THR A 338 -8.76 14.34 10.31
N ARG A 339 -7.58 14.52 10.89
CA ARG A 339 -7.28 15.67 11.74
C ARG A 339 -5.82 16.10 11.65
N LYS A 340 -5.59 17.41 11.83
CA LYS A 340 -4.25 18.02 11.84
C LYS A 340 -4.30 19.36 12.56
N GLY A 341 -3.37 19.60 13.49
CA GLY A 341 -3.39 20.82 14.31
C GLY A 341 -4.73 20.95 15.02
N ASN A 342 -5.34 22.14 14.97
CA ASN A 342 -6.68 22.41 15.50
C ASN A 342 -7.80 22.25 14.46
N ILE A 343 -7.62 21.37 13.47
CA ILE A 343 -8.58 21.13 12.39
C ILE A 343 -9.03 19.66 12.37
N VAL A 344 -10.34 19.46 12.26
CA VAL A 344 -10.96 18.20 11.87
C VAL A 344 -11.50 18.33 10.45
N PHE A 345 -11.04 17.46 9.56
CA PHE A 345 -11.56 17.32 8.20
C PHE A 345 -12.59 16.19 8.21
N VAL A 346 -13.84 16.49 7.86
CA VAL A 346 -14.92 15.52 7.71
C VAL A 346 -15.18 15.32 6.23
N HIS A 347 -14.94 14.10 5.75
CA HIS A 347 -15.11 13.72 4.36
C HIS A 347 -16.53 13.19 4.15
N LEU A 348 -17.33 13.92 3.38
CA LEU A 348 -18.73 13.64 3.09
C LEU A 348 -18.83 12.77 1.84
N PHE A 349 -19.49 11.62 1.96
CA PHE A 349 -19.69 10.66 0.87
C PHE A 349 -21.05 10.79 0.17
N GLU A 350 -22.02 11.40 0.85
CA GLU A 350 -23.31 11.76 0.28
C GLU A 350 -23.25 13.20 -0.24
N THR A 351 -23.60 13.40 -1.52
CA THR A 351 -23.46 14.70 -2.19
C THR A 351 -24.80 15.40 -2.47
N ASP A 352 -25.90 14.76 -2.12
CA ASP A 352 -27.29 15.19 -2.37
C ASP A 352 -27.98 15.71 -1.10
N LYS A 353 -27.26 15.81 0.02
CA LYS A 353 -27.78 16.27 1.31
C LYS A 353 -27.60 17.78 1.49
N THR A 354 -28.60 18.43 2.08
CA THR A 354 -28.56 19.83 2.49
C THR A 354 -28.26 20.00 3.98
N GLU A 355 -28.05 18.90 4.70
CA GLU A 355 -27.69 18.89 6.12
C GLU A 355 -26.86 17.64 6.43
N ILE A 356 -25.91 17.77 7.36
CA ILE A 356 -25.28 16.63 8.01
C ILE A 356 -25.36 16.79 9.53
N ILE A 357 -25.60 15.67 10.21
CA ILE A 357 -25.60 15.56 11.67
C ILE A 357 -24.34 14.80 12.09
N LEU A 358 -23.53 15.42 12.94
CA LEU A 358 -22.34 14.81 13.53
C LEU A 358 -22.48 14.75 15.05
N PRO A 359 -22.05 13.67 15.72
CA PRO A 359 -21.92 13.68 17.17
C PRO A 359 -21.03 14.85 17.64
N ALA A 360 -21.45 15.54 18.70
CA ALA A 360 -20.64 16.61 19.29
C ALA A 360 -19.35 16.02 19.87
N LEU A 361 -18.26 16.77 19.74
CA LEU A 361 -16.95 16.30 20.20
C LEU A 361 -16.79 16.65 21.70
N PRO A 362 -16.45 15.69 22.58
CA PRO A 362 -16.42 15.93 24.03
C PRO A 362 -15.46 17.05 24.43
N GLY A 363 -15.98 18.09 25.09
CA GLY A 363 -15.17 19.22 25.58
C GLY A 363 -14.57 20.07 24.46
N VAL A 364 -15.15 20.04 23.26
CA VAL A 364 -14.67 20.78 22.09
C VAL A 364 -15.66 21.88 21.74
N ASN A 365 -15.15 23.08 21.54
CA ASN A 365 -15.90 24.18 20.95
C ASN A 365 -15.50 24.32 19.48
N VAL A 366 -16.43 24.04 18.56
CA VAL A 366 -16.25 24.31 17.13
C VAL A 366 -16.37 25.81 16.92
N GLN A 367 -15.28 26.44 16.51
CA GLN A 367 -15.21 27.90 16.30
C GLN A 367 -15.70 28.29 14.92
N LYS A 368 -15.47 27.41 13.92
CA LYS A 368 -15.80 27.67 12.53
C LYS A 368 -16.04 26.36 11.78
N ALA A 369 -17.02 26.37 10.88
CA ALA A 369 -17.27 25.29 9.93
C ALA A 369 -17.23 25.85 8.49
N THR A 370 -16.45 25.22 7.61
CA THR A 370 -16.36 25.63 6.20
C THR A 370 -16.30 24.41 5.29
N LEU A 371 -16.86 24.50 4.08
CA LEU A 371 -16.57 23.54 3.02
C LEU A 371 -15.28 23.98 2.30
N MET A 372 -14.31 23.07 2.19
CA MET A 372 -13.15 23.29 1.34
C MET A 372 -13.64 23.59 -0.09
N ASN A 373 -13.22 24.73 -0.63
CA ASN A 373 -13.67 25.24 -1.93
C ASN A 373 -15.18 25.57 -2.04
N GLY A 374 -15.90 25.69 -0.92
CA GLY A 374 -17.35 25.98 -0.88
C GLY A 374 -17.77 27.11 0.06
N GLY A 375 -16.88 27.60 0.93
CA GLY A 375 -17.14 28.72 1.83
C GLY A 375 -17.65 28.31 3.21
N GLU A 376 -18.09 29.29 4.00
CA GLU A 376 -18.57 29.07 5.37
C GLU A 376 -19.96 28.43 5.41
N VAL A 377 -20.16 27.51 6.34
CA VAL A 377 -21.44 26.84 6.56
C VAL A 377 -21.95 27.10 7.98
N ARG A 378 -23.27 27.16 8.12
CA ARG A 378 -23.89 27.35 9.44
C ARG A 378 -23.93 26.02 10.17
N PHE A 379 -23.64 26.05 11.46
CA PHE A 379 -23.82 24.90 12.33
C PHE A 379 -24.49 25.32 13.64
N LYS A 380 -25.17 24.37 14.28
CA LYS A 380 -25.74 24.54 15.61
C LYS A 380 -25.48 23.26 16.41
N GLU A 381 -24.99 23.41 17.62
CA GLU A 381 -24.93 22.31 18.59
C GLU A 381 -26.27 22.18 19.30
N THR A 382 -26.87 20.99 19.32
CA THR A 382 -28.13 20.70 20.01
C THR A 382 -28.16 19.22 20.38
N ASP A 383 -28.54 18.92 21.63
CA ASP A 383 -28.71 17.55 22.14
C ASP A 383 -27.49 16.63 21.95
N GLY A 384 -26.27 17.18 22.02
CA GLY A 384 -25.03 16.42 21.82
C GLY A 384 -24.69 16.14 20.36
N PHE A 385 -25.26 16.90 19.41
CA PHE A 385 -24.95 16.81 17.98
C PHE A 385 -24.69 18.18 17.37
N TYR A 386 -23.80 18.24 16.38
CA TYR A 386 -23.68 19.35 15.44
C TYR A 386 -24.61 19.12 14.25
N LYS A 387 -25.60 19.99 14.06
CA LYS A 387 -26.40 20.08 12.84
C LYS A 387 -25.78 21.12 11.92
N ILE A 388 -25.34 20.70 10.74
CA ILE A 388 -24.54 21.54 9.82
C ILE A 388 -25.30 21.67 8.51
N SER A 389 -25.69 22.91 8.16
CA SER A 389 -26.41 23.20 6.93
C SER A 389 -25.46 23.22 5.73
N LEU A 390 -25.72 22.36 4.75
CA LEU A 390 -24.96 22.26 3.52
C LEU A 390 -25.67 23.02 2.38
N PRO A 391 -24.93 23.60 1.42
CA PRO A 391 -25.53 24.21 0.25
C PRO A 391 -26.23 23.14 -0.62
N ALA A 392 -27.24 23.55 -1.38
CA ALA A 392 -27.97 22.66 -2.29
C ALA A 392 -27.09 22.03 -3.38
N VAL A 393 -25.95 22.66 -3.70
CA VAL A 393 -24.95 22.15 -4.63
C VAL A 393 -23.60 22.15 -3.91
N LEU A 394 -23.04 20.97 -3.71
CA LEU A 394 -21.73 20.81 -3.09
C LEU A 394 -20.58 21.01 -4.11
N PRO A 395 -19.38 21.44 -3.66
CA PRO A 395 -18.26 21.72 -4.55
C PRO A 395 -17.75 20.56 -5.42
N ASP A 396 -17.90 19.32 -4.96
CA ASP A 396 -17.45 18.11 -5.64
C ASP A 396 -18.57 17.07 -5.72
N SER A 397 -18.62 16.33 -6.83
CA SER A 397 -19.68 15.36 -7.10
C SER A 397 -19.41 13.97 -6.51
N ILE A 398 -18.24 13.74 -5.88
CA ILE A 398 -17.86 12.43 -5.36
C ILE A 398 -17.64 12.48 -3.84
N CYS A 399 -16.79 13.39 -3.38
CA CYS A 399 -16.47 13.50 -1.95
C CYS A 399 -16.11 14.94 -1.59
N ASN A 400 -16.86 15.52 -0.66
CA ASN A 400 -16.64 16.88 -0.19
C ASN A 400 -15.94 16.88 1.16
N VAL A 401 -15.20 17.95 1.47
CA VAL A 401 -14.52 18.06 2.75
C VAL A 401 -15.06 19.26 3.53
N LEU A 402 -15.71 18.95 4.64
CA LEU A 402 -16.10 19.91 5.66
C LEU A 402 -14.93 20.07 6.65
N VAL A 403 -14.58 21.31 6.96
CA VAL A 403 -13.48 21.68 7.84
C VAL A 403 -14.07 22.28 9.11
N LEU A 404 -13.82 21.62 10.24
CA LEU A 404 -14.16 22.13 11.56
C LEU A 404 -12.89 22.67 12.22
N GLN A 405 -12.84 23.98 12.42
CA GLN A 405 -11.81 24.61 13.23
C GLN A 405 -12.25 24.58 14.68
N ILE A 406 -11.39 24.08 15.55
CA ILE A 406 -11.69 23.86 16.96
C ILE A 406 -10.73 24.62 17.88
N ASN A 407 -11.09 24.73 19.15
CA ASN A 407 -10.37 25.50 20.16
C ASN A 407 -9.15 24.79 20.79
N ARG A 408 -8.73 23.63 20.27
CA ARG A 408 -7.60 22.84 20.81
C ARG A 408 -6.98 21.95 19.74
N GLU A 409 -5.87 21.29 20.08
CA GLU A 409 -5.25 20.29 19.20
C GLU A 409 -6.18 19.11 18.97
N ALA A 410 -6.53 18.86 17.71
CA ALA A 410 -7.50 17.85 17.32
C ALA A 410 -7.03 16.44 17.66
N ILE A 411 -5.72 16.20 17.78
CA ILE A 411 -5.15 14.90 18.17
C ILE A 411 -5.52 14.48 19.60
N GLU A 412 -5.85 15.44 20.47
CA GLU A 412 -6.24 15.19 21.86
C GLU A 412 -7.68 14.68 22.00
N ILE A 413 -8.47 14.79 20.93
CA ILE A 413 -9.86 14.35 20.92
C ILE A 413 -9.89 12.82 20.84
N PRO A 414 -10.66 12.12 21.69
CA PRO A 414 -10.78 10.66 21.56
C PRO A 414 -11.44 10.31 20.23
N VAL A 415 -11.10 9.15 19.67
CA VAL A 415 -11.85 8.60 18.56
C VAL A 415 -13.26 8.27 19.05
N ILE A 416 -14.26 8.78 18.34
CA ILE A 416 -15.67 8.53 18.63
C ILE A 416 -16.25 7.58 17.58
N GLY A 417 -16.83 6.49 18.08
CA GLY A 417 -17.56 5.55 17.25
C GLY A 417 -18.93 6.08 16.85
N ASN A 418 -19.66 5.30 16.05
CA ASN A 418 -21.07 5.57 15.77
C ASN A 418 -21.86 5.49 17.08
N THR A 419 -22.04 6.60 17.77
CA THR A 419 -23.17 6.78 18.68
C THR A 419 -24.41 6.76 17.79
N SER A 420 -25.37 5.89 18.07
CA SER A 420 -26.64 5.82 17.37
C SER A 420 -27.18 7.25 17.18
N ILE A 421 -27.21 7.73 15.94
CA ILE A 421 -27.81 9.02 15.61
C ILE A 421 -29.33 8.85 15.86
N PRO A 422 -29.98 9.74 16.63
CA PRO A 422 -31.42 9.70 16.85
C PRO A 422 -32.24 9.73 15.56
#